data_AF-A0AAD9P6V5-F1
#
_entry.id   AF-A0AAD9P6V5-F1
#
_cell.length_a   1.000
_cell.length_b   1.000
_cell.length_c   1.000
_cell.angle_alpha   90.00
_cell.angle_beta   90.00
_cell.angle_gamma   90.00
#
_symmetry.space_group_name_H-M   'P 1'
#
loop_
_entity.id
_entity.type
_entity.pdbx_description
1 polymer ?
#
loop_
_entity_poly.entity_id
_entity_poly.type
_entity_poly.pdbx_seq_one_letter_code
_entity_poly.pdbx_strand_id
1 'polypeptide(L)'
;MKKQVSQTISACSFYLRNINQISRFLPRPTKERVVNAIITSRFDYCNALLYSTSAINITRLQRIQNMAARLIMRSPRGDSATPLLCELHWQPIVCRVDFKLLVFTYKAKHNDAPVYLCELVCPYQPTRTLRSANNNMLQVKRTRTKAGDCSFAIAAASLWNNLPTAI
;
A
#
# COMPACT_ATOMS: atom_id res chain seq x y z
N MET A 1 12.85 -9.33 2.66
CA MET A 1 11.93 -8.26 3.09
C MET A 1 12.30 -7.59 4.43
N LYS A 2 12.47 -8.31 5.55
CA LYS A 2 12.76 -7.70 6.87
C LYS A 2 13.95 -6.73 6.89
N LYS A 3 15.07 -7.08 6.24
CA LYS A 3 16.27 -6.23 6.14
C LYS A 3 15.97 -4.91 5.41
N GLN A 4 15.31 -4.99 4.26
CA GLN A 4 14.90 -3.84 3.46
C GLN A 4 13.98 -2.92 4.27
N VAL A 5 12.93 -3.45 4.90
CA VAL A 5 12.02 -2.65 5.75
C VAL A 5 12.79 -1.94 6.87
N SER A 6 13.72 -2.63 7.54
CA SER A 6 14.54 -2.01 8.58
C SER A 6 15.45 -0.91 8.03
N GLN A 7 16.05 -1.08 6.84
CA GLN A 7 16.85 -0.04 6.18
C GLN A 7 15.99 1.18 5.81
N THR A 8 14.82 0.97 5.22
CA THR A 8 13.88 2.05 4.89
C THR A 8 13.46 2.81 6.13
N ILE A 9 13.09 2.10 7.20
CA ILE A 9 12.70 2.71 8.48
C ILE A 9 13.86 3.53 9.06
N SER A 10 15.08 2.97 9.08
CA SER A 10 16.26 3.66 9.59
C SER A 10 16.51 4.97 8.83
N ALA A 11 16.50 4.91 7.49
CA ALA A 11 16.65 6.08 6.64
C ALA A 11 15.54 7.12 6.89
N CYS A 12 14.27 6.72 6.86
CA CYS A 12 13.15 7.63 7.11
C CYS A 12 13.21 8.24 8.51
N SER A 13 13.64 7.50 9.52
CA SER A 13 13.77 8.00 10.89
C SER A 13 14.87 9.07 11.00
N PHE A 14 16.00 8.84 10.32
CA PHE A 14 17.08 9.81 10.19
C PHE A 14 16.58 11.11 9.54
N TYR A 15 15.92 11.02 8.39
CA TYR A 15 15.38 12.20 7.71
C TYR A 15 14.32 12.93 8.53
N LEU A 16 13.41 12.21 9.20
CA LEU A 16 12.41 12.83 10.07
C LEU A 16 13.06 13.61 11.21
N ARG A 17 14.14 13.10 11.80
CA ARG A 17 14.86 13.81 12.85
C ARG A 17 15.45 15.12 12.34
N ASN A 18 16.04 15.11 11.15
CA ASN A 18 16.63 16.30 10.53
C ASN A 18 15.55 17.32 10.15
N ILE A 19 14.45 16.87 9.53
CA ILE A 19 13.31 17.75 9.21
C ILE A 19 12.73 18.35 10.50
N ASN A 20 12.65 17.57 11.59
CA ASN A 20 12.11 18.06 12.85
C ASN A 20 12.92 19.24 13.42
N GLN A 21 14.26 19.22 13.28
CA GLN A 21 15.12 20.31 13.76
C GLN A 21 14.84 21.65 13.07
N ILE A 22 14.55 21.61 11.77
CA ILE A 22 14.22 22.79 10.96
C ILE A 22 12.70 23.07 10.89
N SER A 23 11.87 22.19 11.45
CA SER A 23 10.39 22.25 11.33
C SER A 23 9.76 23.50 11.96
N ARG A 24 10.46 24.19 12.85
CA ARG A 24 10.00 25.47 13.41
C ARG A 24 10.00 26.59 12.37
N PHE A 25 10.90 26.53 11.39
CA PHE A 25 11.11 27.54 10.36
C PHE A 25 10.34 27.26 9.06
N LEU A 26 9.80 26.05 8.90
CA LEU A 26 9.08 25.65 7.69
C LEU A 26 7.56 25.86 7.85
N PRO A 27 6.88 26.53 6.91
CA PRO A 27 5.43 26.52 6.80
C PRO A 27 4.88 25.10 6.60
N ARG A 28 3.64 24.85 7.03
CA ARG A 28 2.94 23.55 6.84
C ARG A 28 3.03 23.00 5.41
N PRO A 29 2.66 23.74 4.34
CA PRO A 29 2.69 23.18 2.98
C PRO A 29 4.10 22.77 2.54
N THR A 30 5.13 23.48 3.01
CA THR A 30 6.52 23.14 2.72
C THR A 30 6.93 21.84 3.43
N LYS A 31 6.51 21.65 4.69
CA LYS A 31 6.75 20.38 5.40
C LYS A 31 6.10 19.20 4.70
N GLU A 32 4.85 19.35 4.28
CA GLU A 32 4.12 18.32 3.54
C GLU A 32 4.89 17.91 2.27
N ARG A 33 5.33 18.89 1.47
CA ARG A 33 6.13 18.63 0.26
C ARG A 33 7.44 17.91 0.56
N VAL A 34 8.21 18.39 1.54
CA VAL A 34 9.50 17.79 1.91
C VAL A 34 9.32 16.36 2.42
N VAL A 35 8.33 16.14 3.29
CA VAL A 35 8.01 14.82 3.82
C VAL A 35 7.52 13.88 2.71
N ASN A 36 6.67 14.34 1.81
CA ASN A 36 6.21 13.53 0.68
C ASN A 36 7.35 13.15 -0.26
N ALA A 37 8.22 14.10 -0.58
CA ALA A 37 9.35 13.88 -1.47
C ALA A 37 10.38 12.88 -0.89
N ILE A 38 10.61 12.89 0.43
CA ILE A 38 11.67 12.08 1.05
C ILE A 38 11.14 10.76 1.64
N ILE A 39 9.97 10.79 2.27
CA ILE A 39 9.45 9.67 3.08
C ILE A 39 8.41 8.90 2.29
N THR A 40 7.38 9.59 1.79
CA THR A 40 6.28 8.96 1.06
C THR A 40 6.80 8.27 -0.21
N SER A 41 7.73 8.89 -0.94
CA SER A 41 8.41 8.28 -2.09
C SER A 41 9.10 6.94 -1.76
N ARG A 42 9.73 6.82 -0.58
CA ARG A 42 10.36 5.57 -0.12
C ARG A 42 9.34 4.50 0.28
N PHE A 43 8.17 4.92 0.77
CA PHE A 43 7.08 3.99 1.05
C PHE A 43 6.40 3.49 -0.21
N ASP A 44 6.29 4.33 -1.25
CA ASP A 44 5.62 3.98 -2.50
C ASP A 44 6.54 3.23 -3.47
N TYR A 45 7.85 3.24 -3.25
CA TYR A 45 8.81 2.44 -4.01
C TYR A 45 8.59 0.94 -3.80
N CYS A 46 8.19 0.25 -4.87
CA CYS A 46 7.93 -1.20 -4.89
C CYS A 46 6.98 -1.69 -3.78
N ASN A 47 6.03 -0.85 -3.36
CA ASN A 47 5.17 -1.12 -2.22
C ASN A 47 4.25 -2.34 -2.39
N ALA A 48 3.90 -2.72 -3.62
CA ALA A 48 3.16 -3.96 -3.89
C ALA A 48 3.85 -5.22 -3.33
N LEU A 49 5.18 -5.25 -3.27
CA LEU A 49 5.92 -6.39 -2.70
C LEU A 49 5.70 -6.54 -1.19
N LEU A 50 5.28 -5.48 -0.51
CA LEU A 50 4.98 -5.50 0.92
C LEU A 50 3.72 -6.33 1.23
N TYR A 51 2.90 -6.69 0.25
CA TYR A 51 1.71 -7.52 0.48
C TYR A 51 2.07 -8.87 1.14
N SER A 52 3.23 -9.43 0.78
CA SER A 52 3.72 -10.70 1.32
C SER A 52 4.45 -10.58 2.67
N THR A 53 4.54 -9.39 3.26
CA THR A 53 5.29 -9.18 4.51
C THR A 53 4.46 -9.47 5.75
N SER A 54 5.13 -9.72 6.88
CA SER A 54 4.46 -9.84 8.18
C SER A 54 3.78 -8.53 8.61
N ALA A 55 2.66 -8.65 9.31
CA ALA A 55 1.93 -7.51 9.89
C ALA A 55 2.84 -6.63 10.78
N ILE A 56 3.81 -7.23 11.47
CA ILE A 56 4.80 -6.51 12.28
C ILE A 56 5.58 -5.48 11.43
N ASN A 57 6.01 -5.86 10.22
CA ASN A 57 6.74 -4.95 9.35
C ASN A 57 5.84 -3.80 8.86
N ILE A 58 4.58 -4.09 8.53
CA ILE A 58 3.62 -3.04 8.15
C ILE A 58 3.36 -2.09 9.31
N THR A 59 3.14 -2.59 10.52
CA THR A 59 2.95 -1.76 11.72
C THR A 59 4.17 -0.89 11.99
N ARG A 60 5.39 -1.38 11.75
CA ARG A 60 6.61 -0.57 11.89
C ARG A 60 6.67 0.57 10.86
N LEU A 61 6.28 0.32 9.60
CA LEU A 61 6.18 1.37 8.57
C LEU A 61 5.08 2.38 8.91
N GLN A 62 3.92 1.90 9.39
CA GLN A 62 2.81 2.75 9.83
C GLN A 62 3.24 3.69 10.95
N ARG A 63 4.07 3.24 11.90
CA ARG A 63 4.61 4.10 12.96
C ARG A 63 5.43 5.26 12.40
N ILE A 64 6.22 5.04 11.35
CA ILE A 64 6.99 6.11 10.70
C ILE A 64 6.05 7.07 9.96
N GLN A 65 5.03 6.56 9.26
CA GLN A 65 4.02 7.41 8.63
C GLN A 65 3.29 8.29 9.67
N ASN A 66 2.89 7.70 10.80
CA ASN A 66 2.24 8.42 11.90
C ASN A 66 3.17 9.47 12.51
N MET A 67 4.47 9.18 12.63
CA MET A 67 5.45 10.16 13.10
C MET A 67 5.62 11.32 12.11
N ALA A 68 5.60 11.02 10.81
CA ALA A 68 5.65 12.03 9.75
C ALA A 68 4.42 12.94 9.77
N ALA A 69 3.21 12.37 9.90
CA ALA A 69 1.97 13.12 10.02
C ALA A 69 1.99 14.05 11.25
N ARG A 70 2.41 13.53 12.41
CA ARG A 70 2.56 14.34 13.63
C ARG A 70 3.56 15.47 13.49
N LEU A 71 4.67 15.25 12.79
CA LEU A 71 5.67 16.30 12.52
C LEU A 71 5.07 17.46 11.72
N ILE A 72 4.28 17.15 10.69
CA ILE A 72 3.63 18.16 9.85
C ILE A 72 2.59 18.93 10.68
N MET A 73 1.73 18.20 11.36
CA MET A 73 0.58 18.72 12.10
C MET A 73 0.93 19.30 13.48
N ARG A 74 2.19 19.17 13.92
CA ARG A 74 2.65 19.55 15.27
C ARG A 74 1.79 18.95 16.40
N SER A 75 1.31 17.73 16.19
CA SER A 75 0.48 17.02 17.19
C SER A 75 1.37 16.26 18.19
N PRO A 76 0.98 16.24 19.49
CA PRO A 76 1.58 15.41 20.52
C PRO A 76 1.71 13.93 20.14
N ARG A 77 2.68 13.23 20.76
CA ARG A 77 2.91 11.80 20.50
C ARG A 77 1.77 10.89 20.95
N GLY A 78 1.03 11.30 21.98
CA GLY A 78 -0.08 10.55 22.56
C GLY A 78 -1.34 10.54 21.71
N ASP A 79 -1.49 11.51 20.80
CA ASP A 79 -2.70 11.65 20.01
C ASP A 79 -2.81 10.57 18.94
N SER A 80 -4.05 10.23 18.60
CA SER A 80 -4.35 9.34 17.48
C SER A 80 -3.85 9.96 16.17
N ALA A 81 -3.11 9.17 15.39
CA ALA A 81 -2.63 9.62 14.09
C ALA A 81 -3.69 9.53 13.00
N THR A 82 -4.77 8.75 13.21
CA THR A 82 -5.84 8.56 12.22
C THR A 82 -6.47 9.88 11.73
N PRO A 83 -6.90 10.83 12.60
CA PRO A 83 -7.45 12.10 12.11
C PRO A 83 -6.42 12.92 11.32
N LEU A 84 -5.14 12.86 11.73
CA LEU A 84 -4.06 13.56 11.03
C LEU A 84 -3.83 12.99 9.62
N LEU A 85 -3.89 11.66 9.48
CA LEU A 85 -3.81 11.00 8.18
C LEU A 85 -4.99 11.38 7.28
N CYS A 86 -6.21 11.46 7.83
CA CYS A 86 -7.38 11.90 7.08
C CYS A 86 -7.24 13.35 6.60
N GLU A 87 -6.80 14.26 7.47
CA GLU A 87 -6.59 15.67 7.11
C GLU A 87 -5.48 15.86 6.06
N LEU A 88 -4.44 15.02 6.10
CA LEU A 88 -3.38 15.01 5.09
C LEU A 88 -3.77 14.25 3.81
N HIS A 89 -4.96 13.66 3.76
CA HIS A 89 -5.40 12.74 2.70
C HIS A 89 -4.43 11.57 2.48
N TRP A 90 -3.80 11.07 3.55
CA TRP A 90 -2.86 9.97 3.50
C TRP A 90 -3.52 8.65 3.86
N GLN A 91 -3.46 7.70 2.95
CA GLN A 91 -3.87 6.33 3.21
C GLN A 91 -2.90 5.61 4.18
N PRO A 92 -3.41 4.76 5.08
CA PRO A 92 -2.58 3.82 5.85
C PRO A 92 -1.72 2.94 4.94
N ILE A 93 -0.58 2.45 5.44
CA ILE A 93 0.38 1.66 4.66
C ILE A 93 -0.28 0.41 4.07
N VAL A 94 -1.10 -0.32 4.83
CA VAL A 94 -1.82 -1.51 4.32
C VAL A 94 -2.65 -1.14 3.10
N CYS A 95 -3.48 -0.10 3.20
CA CYS A 95 -4.34 0.35 2.12
C CYS A 95 -3.55 0.79 0.89
N ARG A 96 -2.37 1.40 1.06
CA ARG A 96 -1.49 1.78 -0.06
C ARG A 96 -0.96 0.57 -0.82
N VAL A 97 -0.61 -0.49 -0.09
CA VAL A 97 -0.13 -1.75 -0.68
C VAL A 97 -1.25 -2.41 -1.49
N ASP A 98 -2.43 -2.52 -0.90
CA ASP A 98 -3.61 -3.10 -1.55
C ASP A 98 -4.00 -2.28 -2.79
N PHE A 99 -4.04 -0.95 -2.66
CA PHE A 99 -4.32 -0.04 -3.78
C PHE A 99 -3.32 -0.22 -4.92
N LYS A 100 -2.01 -0.31 -4.62
CA LYS A 100 -1.01 -0.53 -5.67
C LYS A 100 -1.21 -1.86 -6.37
N LEU A 101 -1.47 -2.92 -5.60
CA LEU A 101 -1.72 -4.24 -6.16
C LEU A 101 -2.92 -4.20 -7.09
N LEU A 102 -4.03 -3.61 -6.66
CA LEU A 102 -5.25 -3.43 -7.46
C LEU A 102 -5.00 -2.63 -8.74
N VAL A 103 -4.18 -1.58 -8.70
CA VAL A 103 -3.78 -0.83 -9.91
C VAL A 103 -3.02 -1.73 -10.88
N PHE A 104 -2.11 -2.58 -10.40
CA PHE A 104 -1.46 -3.57 -11.26
C PHE A 104 -2.44 -4.60 -11.80
N THR A 105 -3.38 -5.07 -10.99
CA THR A 105 -4.42 -5.99 -11.43
C THR A 105 -5.29 -5.39 -12.52
N TYR A 106 -5.69 -4.13 -12.36
CA TYR A 106 -6.46 -3.38 -13.36
C TYR A 106 -5.69 -3.31 -14.68
N LYS A 107 -4.43 -2.87 -14.63
CA LYS A 107 -3.59 -2.78 -15.85
C LYS A 107 -3.39 -4.13 -16.52
N ALA A 108 -3.08 -5.16 -15.75
CA ALA A 108 -2.91 -6.52 -16.26
C ALA A 108 -4.20 -7.05 -16.91
N LYS A 109 -5.36 -6.79 -16.31
CA LYS A 109 -6.66 -7.17 -16.87
C LYS A 109 -6.98 -6.47 -18.20
N HIS A 110 -6.48 -5.24 -18.39
CA HIS A 110 -6.69 -4.46 -19.63
C HIS A 110 -5.52 -4.59 -20.63
N ASN A 111 -4.57 -5.50 -20.39
CA ASN A 111 -3.37 -5.68 -21.21
C ASN A 111 -2.43 -4.46 -21.26
N ASP A 112 -2.51 -3.57 -20.27
CA ASP A 112 -1.64 -2.39 -20.08
C ASP A 112 -0.47 -2.66 -19.12
N ALA A 113 -0.16 -3.94 -18.89
CA ALA A 113 0.97 -4.39 -18.09
C ALA A 113 1.87 -5.32 -18.93
N PRO A 114 3.11 -5.60 -18.50
CA PRO A 114 3.94 -6.61 -19.14
C PRO A 114 3.21 -7.95 -19.30
N VAL A 115 3.42 -8.63 -20.41
CA VAL A 115 2.73 -9.88 -20.80
C VAL A 115 2.72 -10.90 -19.66
N TYR A 116 3.87 -11.08 -18.99
CA TYR A 116 4.00 -12.02 -17.88
C TYR A 116 3.08 -11.71 -16.68
N LEU A 117 2.66 -10.45 -16.47
CA LEU A 117 1.67 -10.11 -15.44
C LEU A 117 0.25 -10.34 -15.92
N CYS A 118 -0.03 -10.04 -17.20
CA CYS A 118 -1.35 -10.26 -17.80
C CYS A 118 -1.71 -11.76 -17.76
N GLU A 119 -0.77 -12.64 -18.08
CA GLU A 119 -0.95 -14.10 -18.03
C GLU A 119 -1.27 -14.65 -16.63
N LEU A 120 -0.87 -13.94 -15.57
CA LEU A 120 -1.16 -14.30 -14.19
C LEU A 120 -2.58 -13.93 -13.75
N VAL A 121 -3.27 -13.04 -14.48
CA VAL A 121 -4.60 -12.54 -14.17
C VAL A 121 -5.63 -13.23 -15.06
N CYS A 122 -6.20 -14.35 -14.57
CA CYS A 122 -7.16 -15.13 -15.32
C CYS A 122 -8.62 -14.65 -15.04
N PRO A 123 -9.41 -14.29 -16.07
CA PRO A 123 -10.84 -14.01 -15.90
C PRO A 123 -11.59 -15.21 -15.31
N TYR A 124 -12.58 -14.94 -14.47
CA TYR A 124 -13.47 -15.98 -13.97
C TYR A 124 -14.46 -16.40 -15.05
N GLN A 125 -14.34 -17.65 -15.52
CA GLN A 125 -15.26 -18.26 -16.47
C GLN A 125 -15.99 -19.44 -15.81
N PRO A 126 -17.24 -19.26 -15.35
CA PRO A 126 -18.01 -20.37 -14.79
C PRO A 126 -18.46 -21.32 -15.91
N THR A 127 -18.51 -22.62 -15.61
CA THR A 127 -18.99 -23.66 -16.55
C THR A 127 -20.48 -23.57 -16.85
N ARG A 128 -21.24 -22.84 -16.04
CA ARG A 128 -22.69 -22.61 -16.18
C ARG A 128 -22.99 -21.13 -15.99
N THR A 129 -24.10 -20.66 -16.56
CA THR A 129 -24.56 -19.27 -16.41
C THR A 129 -24.95 -18.99 -14.96
N LEU A 130 -24.15 -18.20 -14.26
CA LEU A 130 -24.36 -17.78 -12.88
C LEU A 130 -24.53 -16.27 -12.81
N ARG A 131 -25.23 -15.77 -11.78
CA ARG A 131 -25.32 -14.33 -11.52
C ARG A 131 -23.93 -13.68 -11.34
N SER A 132 -22.95 -14.44 -10.83
CA SER A 132 -21.56 -13.99 -10.70
C SER A 132 -20.78 -13.90 -12.02
N ALA A 133 -21.28 -14.47 -13.11
CA ALA A 133 -20.62 -14.44 -14.42
C ALA A 133 -20.45 -13.00 -14.94
N ASN A 134 -21.39 -12.11 -14.62
CA ASN A 134 -21.37 -10.72 -15.07
C ASN A 134 -20.60 -9.77 -14.15
N ASN A 135 -20.03 -10.26 -13.03
CA ASN A 135 -19.39 -9.42 -12.02
C ASN A 135 -17.90 -9.12 -12.28
N ASN A 136 -17.41 -9.32 -13.51
CA ASN A 136 -16.04 -8.94 -13.89
C ASN A 136 -14.94 -9.52 -12.97
N MET A 137 -15.19 -10.70 -12.41
CA MET A 137 -14.37 -11.37 -11.39
C MET A 137 -13.13 -12.04 -11.98
N LEU A 138 -12.15 -12.31 -11.12
CA LEU A 138 -10.94 -13.06 -11.44
C LEU A 138 -10.96 -14.45 -10.80
N GLN A 139 -10.31 -15.41 -11.45
CA GLN A 139 -10.20 -16.78 -10.96
C GLN A 139 -9.21 -16.85 -9.80
N VAL A 140 -9.70 -17.20 -8.60
CA VAL A 140 -8.86 -17.44 -7.42
C VAL A 140 -8.48 -18.93 -7.39
N LYS A 141 -7.22 -19.25 -7.70
CA LYS A 141 -6.68 -20.61 -7.60
C LYS A 141 -6.37 -20.95 -6.15
N ARG A 142 -6.55 -22.22 -5.75
CA ARG A 142 -6.18 -22.69 -4.41
C ARG A 142 -4.68 -22.97 -4.34
N THR A 143 -4.06 -22.53 -3.26
CA THR A 143 -2.66 -22.80 -2.95
C THR A 143 -2.52 -23.67 -1.71
N ARG A 144 -1.40 -24.41 -1.63
CA ARG A 144 -1.10 -25.30 -0.50
C ARG A 144 -0.31 -24.60 0.62
N THR A 145 0.20 -23.39 0.37
CA THR A 145 1.08 -22.67 1.27
C THR A 145 0.69 -21.20 1.39
N LYS A 146 0.92 -20.62 2.57
CA LYS A 146 0.71 -19.18 2.82
C LYS A 146 1.56 -18.30 1.91
N ALA A 147 2.77 -18.75 1.56
CA ALA A 147 3.62 -18.04 0.60
C ALA A 147 2.99 -18.02 -0.80
N GLY A 148 2.32 -19.11 -1.20
CA GLY A 148 1.54 -19.18 -2.43
C GLY A 148 0.36 -18.21 -2.41
N ASP A 149 -0.36 -18.12 -1.29
CA ASP A 149 -1.49 -17.18 -1.12
C ASP A 149 -1.04 -15.71 -1.32
N CYS A 150 0.21 -15.40 -0.96
CA CYS A 150 0.81 -14.08 -1.15
C CYS A 150 1.37 -13.82 -2.56
N SER A 151 1.30 -14.79 -3.48
CA SER A 151 1.73 -14.59 -4.87
C SER A 151 0.83 -13.57 -5.56
N PHE A 152 1.38 -12.86 -6.56
CA PHE A 152 0.64 -11.83 -7.29
C PHE A 152 -0.69 -12.36 -7.85
N ALA A 153 -0.68 -13.52 -8.53
CA ALA A 153 -1.88 -14.10 -9.14
C ALA A 153 -3.04 -14.29 -8.15
N ILE A 154 -2.74 -14.72 -6.92
CA ILE A 154 -3.75 -15.05 -5.92
C ILE A 154 -4.17 -13.80 -5.13
N ALA A 155 -3.19 -13.03 -4.67
CA ALA A 155 -3.42 -11.78 -3.97
C ALA A 155 -4.23 -10.79 -4.82
N ALA A 156 -3.87 -10.65 -6.10
CA ALA A 156 -4.55 -9.77 -7.03
C ALA A 156 -6.00 -10.20 -7.27
N ALA A 157 -6.26 -11.49 -7.52
CA ALA A 157 -7.60 -12.01 -7.72
C ALA A 157 -8.47 -11.90 -6.45
N SER A 158 -7.89 -12.20 -5.28
CA SER A 158 -8.59 -12.11 -4.00
C SER A 158 -8.97 -10.66 -3.66
N LEU A 159 -8.03 -9.72 -3.77
CA LEU A 159 -8.32 -8.31 -3.51
C LEU A 159 -9.32 -7.73 -4.51
N TRP A 160 -9.17 -8.06 -5.80
CA TRP A 160 -10.07 -7.59 -6.84
C TRP A 160 -11.52 -8.05 -6.60
N ASN A 161 -11.72 -9.32 -6.25
CA ASN A 161 -13.05 -9.87 -6.03
C ASN A 161 -13.70 -9.36 -4.73
N ASN A 162 -12.92 -8.77 -3.81
CA ASN A 162 -13.42 -8.15 -2.59
C ASN A 162 -13.77 -6.66 -2.77
N LEU A 163 -13.60 -6.10 -3.98
CA LEU A 163 -14.02 -4.73 -4.26
C LEU A 163 -15.55 -4.59 -4.19
N PRO A 164 -16.07 -3.45 -3.71
CA PRO A 164 -17.50 -3.16 -3.76
C PRO A 164 -18.01 -3.21 -5.20
N THR A 165 -19.15 -3.88 -5.42
CA THR A 165 -19.78 -3.97 -6.75
C THR A 165 -20.63 -2.74 -7.09
N ALA A 166 -20.84 -1.85 -6.12
CA ALA A 166 -21.54 -0.58 -6.27
C ALA A 166 -20.75 0.53 -5.54
N ILE A 167 -20.77 1.74 -6.11
CA ILE A 167 -20.20 2.97 -5.53
C ILE A 167 -21.34 3.80 -4.98
#